data_AF-A0A4V1ZTK6-F1
#
_entry.id   AF-A0A4V1ZTK6-F1
#
_cell.length_a   1.000
_cell.length_b   1.000
_cell.length_c   1.000
_cell.angle_alpha   90.00
_cell.angle_beta   90.00
_cell.angle_gamma   90.00
#
_symmetry.space_group_name_H-M   'P 1'
#
loop_
_entity.id
_entity.type
_entity.pdbx_description
1 polymer ?
#
loop_
_entity_poly.entity_id
_entity_poly.type
_entity_poly.pdbx_seq_one_letter_code
_entity_poly.pdbx_strand_id
1 'polypeptide(L)'
;PKSVRNYYEDIVVLAMPAPKMDVRIPQLEVKSSANDLINRDFAPLTANFDEAPADAVISSEQVIDLTSKMDQKGKVDWSPPAGRWLVMRFGHTITGKENHPAPKTGVGLECDKLSKAAAVLHFDNLMKKIIQKNKGLTGKDQPLVGVHIDSWENGAQNWTPKMREEFHKRRGYDMFPFLPVFSGRIVGSKEISERFLWDLRQTVSEMLIENYAGTFRELAHQNGLRLSIEAYGEPADDITYASQADEPMGEFWAWGKYEGDWTCMEMASAGHIYGKPIIGAEAFTSWSSEKWQGYPGNMKDLGDWALCEGINRFVFHRYAAQGFLHVAPGIGMGPFGLHYERTQTWWEQSKAWHEYLARCQSMLQQGKFVADLIYLTPEGTPRNFKAPDETQIAPHIRGGYGFDGCSADIVLNGMSVIDGKIILPSGMSYQALVLPSVETMTPALLSKIKQLADAGALIIGPTTPPIKSPSLTDMGSGDEKLRKTANELWASGHIFTGKTAPEILAERGISPDFESSIPLRWIHRRIGDADIYFVANPYPDKVQTFADFRVKECQPELWHPDNGQMENAVTFEERNNT
;
A
#
# COMPACT_ATOMS: atom_id res chain seq x y z
N PRO A 1 16.28 -18.01 -17.61
CA PRO A 1 14.89 -18.50 -17.47
C PRO A 1 14.49 -19.34 -18.70
N LYS A 2 13.48 -20.21 -18.61
CA LYS A 2 12.95 -20.90 -19.80
C LYS A 2 12.26 -19.88 -20.70
N SER A 3 12.43 -20.00 -22.01
CA SER A 3 11.72 -19.16 -22.99
C SER A 3 10.20 -19.35 -22.82
N VAL A 4 9.46 -18.25 -22.76
CA VAL A 4 8.00 -18.22 -22.72
C VAL A 4 7.50 -17.62 -24.03
N ARG A 5 6.51 -18.25 -24.67
CA ARG A 5 5.98 -17.84 -25.99
C ARG A 5 7.08 -17.64 -27.06
N ASN A 6 8.12 -18.49 -27.06
CA ASN A 6 9.27 -18.40 -27.97
C ASN A 6 10.07 -17.08 -27.89
N TYR A 7 9.98 -16.36 -26.78
CA TYR A 7 10.74 -15.14 -26.55
C TYR A 7 11.85 -15.38 -25.52
N TYR A 8 13.06 -14.95 -25.86
CA TYR A 8 14.20 -14.89 -24.96
C TYR A 8 15.21 -13.90 -25.50
N GLU A 9 15.73 -13.02 -24.65
CA GLU A 9 16.79 -12.07 -24.99
C GLU A 9 17.95 -12.18 -24.01
N ASP A 10 19.17 -12.10 -24.54
CA ASP A 10 20.38 -12.09 -23.74
C ASP A 10 20.58 -10.74 -23.05
N ILE A 11 20.96 -10.79 -21.78
CA ILE A 11 21.33 -9.60 -20.98
C ILE A 11 22.85 -9.47 -20.96
N VAL A 12 23.51 -10.52 -20.46
CA VAL A 12 24.96 -10.51 -20.22
C VAL A 12 25.48 -11.94 -20.07
N VAL A 13 26.72 -12.17 -20.47
CA VAL A 13 27.46 -13.39 -20.14
C VAL A 13 28.54 -13.04 -19.12
N LEU A 14 28.48 -13.63 -17.93
CA LEU A 14 29.44 -13.38 -16.86
C LEU A 14 30.30 -14.62 -16.63
N ALA A 15 31.59 -14.42 -16.41
CA ALA A 15 32.49 -15.45 -15.91
C ALA A 15 33.08 -15.07 -14.56
N MET A 16 33.21 -16.05 -13.67
CA MET A 16 33.79 -15.89 -12.34
C MET A 16 34.48 -17.18 -11.92
N PRO A 17 35.45 -17.14 -10.99
CA PRO A 17 35.97 -18.36 -10.37
C PRO A 17 34.82 -19.19 -9.83
N ALA A 18 34.80 -20.49 -10.14
CA ALA A 18 33.71 -21.35 -9.72
C ALA A 18 33.77 -21.53 -8.20
N PRO A 19 32.69 -21.24 -7.44
CA PRO A 19 32.65 -21.56 -6.03
C PRO A 19 32.81 -23.09 -5.87
N LYS A 20 33.57 -23.50 -4.85
CA LYS A 20 33.81 -24.92 -4.54
C LYS A 20 32.63 -25.54 -3.79
N MET A 21 31.77 -24.72 -3.20
CA MET A 21 30.56 -25.13 -2.49
C MET A 21 29.31 -24.49 -3.10
N ASP A 22 28.22 -25.26 -3.14
CA ASP A 22 26.91 -24.79 -3.56
C ASP A 22 26.08 -24.38 -2.33
N VAL A 23 26.23 -23.13 -1.90
CA VAL A 23 25.34 -22.50 -0.91
C VAL A 23 24.48 -21.47 -1.62
N ARG A 24 23.20 -21.43 -1.25
CA ARG A 24 22.20 -20.55 -1.88
C ARG A 24 21.43 -19.71 -0.87
N ILE A 25 21.09 -18.50 -1.27
CA ILE A 25 20.17 -17.61 -0.54
C ILE A 25 18.76 -18.23 -0.55
N PRO A 26 18.13 -18.43 0.61
CA PRO A 26 16.78 -18.98 0.69
C PRO A 26 15.73 -17.96 0.24
N GLN A 27 14.56 -18.44 -0.18
CA GLN A 27 13.40 -17.62 -0.59
C GLN A 27 13.73 -16.62 -1.73
N LEU A 28 14.63 -17.03 -2.63
CA LEU A 28 15.13 -16.17 -3.69
C LEU A 28 14.03 -15.62 -4.60
N GLU A 29 13.05 -16.44 -4.96
CA GLU A 29 11.94 -16.04 -5.83
C GLU A 29 11.21 -14.79 -5.32
N VAL A 30 11.08 -14.71 -4.00
CA VAL A 30 10.42 -13.64 -3.26
C VAL A 30 11.39 -12.45 -3.17
N LYS A 31 12.63 -12.68 -2.72
CA LYS A 31 13.65 -11.62 -2.56
C LYS A 31 14.11 -10.95 -3.86
N SER A 32 14.00 -11.64 -4.99
CA SER A 32 14.37 -11.14 -6.32
C SER A 32 13.18 -10.62 -7.14
N SER A 33 11.99 -10.46 -6.54
CA SER A 33 10.76 -10.03 -7.23
C SER A 33 10.39 -10.89 -8.45
N ALA A 34 10.59 -12.21 -8.35
CA ALA A 34 10.41 -13.15 -9.45
C ALA A 34 9.13 -14.02 -9.37
N ASN A 35 8.36 -13.93 -8.29
CA ASN A 35 7.15 -14.74 -8.08
C ASN A 35 5.98 -13.86 -7.57
N ASP A 36 4.76 -14.41 -7.61
CA ASP A 36 3.54 -13.78 -7.12
C ASP A 36 3.69 -13.36 -5.65
N LEU A 37 3.57 -12.05 -5.40
CA LEU A 37 3.70 -11.46 -4.07
C LEU A 37 2.34 -11.24 -3.39
N ILE A 38 1.24 -11.67 -4.03
CA ILE A 38 -0.12 -11.60 -3.48
C ILE A 38 -0.11 -12.10 -2.03
N ASN A 39 -0.49 -11.21 -1.10
CA ASN A 39 -0.61 -11.44 0.34
C ASN A 39 0.69 -11.70 1.12
N ARG A 40 1.85 -11.18 0.69
CA ARG A 40 3.11 -11.36 1.43
C ARG A 40 3.73 -10.04 1.89
N ASP A 41 3.49 -9.68 3.15
CA ASP A 41 4.37 -8.75 3.86
C ASP A 41 5.74 -9.41 4.03
N PHE A 42 6.80 -8.71 3.60
CA PHE A 42 8.16 -9.20 3.76
C PHE A 42 8.67 -8.82 5.13
N ALA A 43 9.23 -9.77 5.87
CA ALA A 43 9.99 -9.41 7.06
C ALA A 43 11.04 -8.32 6.71
N PRO A 44 11.10 -7.22 7.48
CA PRO A 44 12.18 -6.24 7.35
C PRO A 44 13.55 -6.92 7.34
N LEU A 45 14.51 -6.36 6.62
CA LEU A 45 15.83 -6.95 6.54
C LEU A 45 16.47 -6.96 7.93
N THR A 46 17.02 -8.10 8.34
CA THR A 46 17.79 -8.21 9.58
C THR A 46 19.14 -7.51 9.42
N ALA A 47 19.71 -7.02 10.52
CA ALA A 47 21.03 -6.37 10.49
C ALA A 47 22.19 -7.39 10.51
N ASN A 48 21.94 -8.58 11.06
CA ASN A 48 22.98 -9.60 11.25
C ASN A 48 22.75 -10.80 10.33
N PHE A 49 23.85 -11.33 9.80
CA PHE A 49 23.87 -12.47 8.89
C PHE A 49 24.99 -13.42 9.28
N ASP A 50 24.72 -14.72 9.28
CA ASP A 50 25.77 -15.72 9.46
C ASP A 50 26.73 -15.69 8.27
N GLU A 51 28.04 -15.81 8.53
CA GLU A 51 29.02 -15.92 7.47
C GLU A 51 28.73 -17.12 6.55
N ALA A 52 28.97 -16.91 5.25
CA ALA A 52 28.97 -18.01 4.30
C ALA A 52 30.37 -18.66 4.30
N PRO A 53 30.46 -19.98 4.07
CA PRO A 53 31.76 -20.61 3.83
C PRO A 53 32.49 -19.88 2.70
N ALA A 54 33.77 -19.54 2.88
CA ALA A 54 34.55 -18.81 1.87
C ALA A 54 34.54 -19.50 0.50
N ASP A 55 34.50 -20.84 0.48
CA ASP A 55 34.41 -21.66 -0.72
C ASP A 55 33.06 -21.55 -1.47
N ALA A 56 32.04 -20.91 -0.89
CA ALA A 56 30.74 -20.65 -1.53
C ALA A 56 30.57 -19.21 -2.03
N VAL A 57 31.51 -18.31 -1.70
CA VAL A 57 31.41 -16.87 -1.98
C VAL A 57 32.05 -16.53 -3.32
N ILE A 58 31.38 -15.68 -4.10
CA ILE A 58 31.90 -15.10 -5.34
C ILE A 58 32.36 -13.67 -5.05
N SER A 59 33.61 -13.33 -5.36
CA SER A 59 34.06 -11.93 -5.31
C SER A 59 33.50 -11.15 -6.49
N SER A 60 32.85 -10.02 -6.22
CA SER A 60 32.30 -9.10 -7.22
C SER A 60 33.38 -8.55 -8.16
N GLU A 61 34.60 -8.36 -7.65
CA GLU A 61 35.75 -7.83 -8.37
C GLU A 61 36.34 -8.83 -9.37
N GLN A 62 36.03 -10.12 -9.20
CA GLN A 62 36.46 -11.21 -10.06
C GLN A 62 35.41 -11.62 -11.11
N VAL A 63 34.28 -10.89 -11.16
CA VAL A 63 33.25 -11.09 -12.18
C VAL A 63 33.66 -10.39 -13.48
N ILE A 64 33.75 -11.16 -14.56
CA ILE A 64 34.19 -10.70 -15.88
C ILE A 64 33.00 -10.73 -16.84
N ASP A 65 32.75 -9.60 -17.52
CA ASP A 65 31.77 -9.53 -18.59
C ASP A 65 32.36 -10.10 -19.91
N LEU A 66 31.80 -11.22 -20.36
CA LEU A 66 32.14 -11.92 -21.59
C LEU A 66 31.11 -11.68 -22.71
N THR A 67 30.18 -10.75 -22.56
CA THR A 67 29.08 -10.56 -23.52
C THR A 67 29.59 -10.29 -24.93
N SER A 68 30.61 -9.44 -25.07
CA SER A 68 31.26 -9.15 -26.36
C SER A 68 32.04 -10.34 -26.96
N LYS A 69 32.23 -11.42 -26.19
CA LYS A 69 32.93 -12.65 -26.59
C LYS A 69 31.96 -13.77 -26.97
N MET A 70 30.65 -13.59 -26.79
CA MET A 70 29.64 -14.54 -27.22
C MET A 70 29.15 -14.19 -28.63
N ASP A 71 29.18 -15.14 -29.55
CA ASP A 71 28.58 -14.97 -30.88
C ASP A 71 27.06 -15.17 -30.86
N GLN A 72 26.39 -14.86 -31.98
CA GLN A 72 24.93 -15.00 -32.13
C GLN A 72 24.43 -16.45 -32.00
N LYS A 73 25.31 -17.45 -32.10
CA LYS A 73 24.99 -18.88 -31.91
C LYS A 73 25.17 -19.31 -30.46
N GLY A 74 25.57 -18.41 -29.57
CA GLY A 74 25.81 -18.67 -28.15
C GLY A 74 27.18 -19.29 -27.87
N LYS A 75 28.12 -19.29 -28.83
CA LYS A 75 29.49 -19.77 -28.61
C LYS A 75 30.32 -18.64 -28.00
N VAL A 76 30.98 -18.92 -26.88
CA VAL A 76 31.89 -17.97 -26.22
C VAL A 76 33.33 -18.24 -26.68
N ASP A 77 33.98 -17.22 -27.25
CA ASP A 77 35.40 -17.23 -27.60
C ASP A 77 36.23 -16.54 -26.51
N TRP A 78 36.63 -17.31 -25.51
CA TRP A 78 37.38 -16.82 -24.36
C TRP A 78 38.38 -17.87 -23.87
N SER A 79 39.61 -17.41 -23.57
CA SER A 79 40.68 -18.24 -22.98
C SER A 79 40.80 -17.91 -21.49
N PRO A 80 40.22 -18.72 -20.58
CA PRO A 80 40.28 -18.44 -19.15
C PRO A 80 41.68 -18.64 -18.57
N PRO A 81 42.08 -17.88 -17.54
CA PRO A 81 43.20 -18.24 -16.68
C PRO A 81 43.05 -19.64 -16.08
N ALA A 82 44.16 -20.24 -15.65
CA ALA A 82 44.14 -21.56 -15.01
C ALA A 82 43.20 -21.59 -13.79
N GLY A 83 42.41 -22.66 -13.68
CA GLY A 83 41.42 -22.84 -12.60
C GLY A 83 40.07 -23.29 -13.13
N ARG A 84 39.11 -23.48 -12.22
CA ARG A 84 37.72 -23.80 -12.57
C ARG A 84 36.91 -22.51 -12.63
N TRP A 85 36.23 -22.29 -13.74
CA TRP A 85 35.40 -21.11 -13.96
C TRP A 85 33.93 -21.50 -14.08
N LEU A 86 33.06 -20.62 -13.56
CA LEU A 86 31.64 -20.65 -13.78
C LEU A 86 31.30 -19.56 -14.81
N VAL A 87 30.74 -19.96 -15.94
CA VAL A 87 30.21 -19.05 -16.95
C VAL A 87 28.69 -19.07 -16.88
N MET A 88 28.08 -17.91 -16.64
CA MET A 88 26.64 -17.74 -16.51
C MET A 88 26.13 -16.84 -17.64
N ARG A 89 25.21 -17.37 -18.44
CA ARG A 89 24.47 -16.61 -19.45
C ARG A 89 23.16 -16.14 -18.82
N PHE A 90 23.05 -14.84 -18.61
CA PHE A 90 21.83 -14.19 -18.14
C PHE A 90 21.04 -13.67 -19.34
N GLY A 91 19.73 -13.85 -19.25
CA GLY A 91 18.79 -13.36 -20.24
C GLY A 91 17.40 -13.26 -19.61
N HIS A 92 16.48 -12.61 -20.29
CA HIS A 92 15.10 -12.48 -19.84
C HIS A 92 14.12 -13.09 -20.85
N THR A 93 12.91 -13.33 -20.36
CA THR A 93 11.73 -13.72 -21.14
C THR A 93 10.53 -12.98 -20.54
N ILE A 94 9.39 -13.00 -21.22
CA ILE A 94 8.12 -12.54 -20.64
C ILE A 94 7.69 -13.47 -19.49
N THR A 95 6.91 -12.94 -18.54
CA THR A 95 6.30 -13.70 -17.44
C THR A 95 5.23 -14.68 -17.95
N GLY A 96 4.61 -14.36 -19.09
CA GLY A 96 3.50 -15.12 -19.67
C GLY A 96 2.15 -14.85 -19.01
N LYS A 97 2.07 -13.88 -18.10
CA LYS A 97 0.82 -13.45 -17.48
C LYS A 97 -0.05 -12.71 -18.51
N GLU A 98 -1.33 -13.02 -18.48
CA GLU A 98 -2.36 -12.47 -19.35
C GLU A 98 -3.43 -11.80 -18.50
N ASN A 99 -4.06 -10.76 -19.03
CA ASN A 99 -5.18 -10.10 -18.35
C ASN A 99 -6.36 -11.07 -18.20
N HIS A 100 -7.03 -11.01 -17.06
CA HIS A 100 -8.15 -11.90 -16.75
C HIS A 100 -9.14 -11.23 -15.78
N PRO A 101 -10.44 -11.60 -15.85
CA PRO A 101 -11.09 -12.34 -16.92
C PRO A 101 -11.38 -11.43 -18.14
N ALA A 102 -11.17 -11.94 -19.36
CA ALA A 102 -11.49 -11.22 -20.59
C ALA A 102 -12.11 -12.13 -21.66
N PRO A 103 -12.96 -11.60 -22.57
CA PRO A 103 -13.37 -12.36 -23.74
C PRO A 103 -12.15 -12.72 -24.60
N LYS A 104 -12.22 -13.80 -25.39
CA LYS A 104 -11.09 -14.28 -26.22
C LYS A 104 -10.45 -13.20 -27.09
N THR A 105 -11.21 -12.20 -27.54
CA THR A 105 -10.73 -11.09 -28.37
C THR A 105 -10.04 -9.97 -27.58
N GLY A 106 -10.18 -9.96 -26.26
CA GLY A 106 -9.57 -8.99 -25.34
C GLY A 106 -8.54 -9.59 -24.39
N VAL A 107 -8.22 -10.88 -24.52
CA VAL A 107 -7.10 -11.53 -23.81
C VAL A 107 -5.78 -11.19 -24.52
N GLY A 108 -4.79 -10.79 -23.76
CA GLY A 108 -3.44 -10.50 -24.21
C GLY A 108 -2.46 -10.54 -23.04
N LEU A 109 -1.17 -10.44 -23.37
CA LEU A 109 -0.12 -10.37 -22.37
C LEU A 109 -0.24 -9.06 -21.56
N GLU A 110 0.02 -9.18 -20.27
CA GLU A 110 0.20 -8.02 -19.40
C GLU A 110 1.32 -7.11 -19.92
N CYS A 111 1.12 -5.79 -19.83
CA CYS A 111 2.17 -4.84 -20.21
C CYS A 111 3.34 -4.88 -19.22
N ASP A 112 4.54 -4.57 -19.70
CA ASP A 112 5.73 -4.37 -18.85
C ASP A 112 5.53 -3.13 -17.96
N LYS A 113 5.27 -3.37 -16.67
CA LYS A 113 4.92 -2.35 -15.68
C LYS A 113 6.12 -1.49 -15.27
N LEU A 114 7.33 -1.95 -15.55
CA LEU A 114 8.55 -1.20 -15.28
C LEU A 114 8.89 -0.25 -16.44
N SER A 115 8.16 -0.29 -17.56
CA SER A 115 8.43 0.50 -18.77
C SER A 115 7.34 1.53 -19.06
N LYS A 116 7.69 2.82 -18.98
CA LYS A 116 6.78 3.93 -19.34
C LYS A 116 6.25 3.79 -20.76
N ALA A 117 7.09 3.36 -21.69
CA ALA A 117 6.69 3.16 -23.08
C ALA A 117 5.64 2.03 -23.23
N ALA A 118 5.76 0.96 -22.44
CA ALA A 118 4.78 -0.13 -22.44
C ALA A 118 3.46 0.30 -21.79
N ALA A 119 3.50 1.06 -20.70
CA ALA A 119 2.31 1.63 -20.06
C ALA A 119 1.54 2.55 -21.02
N VAL A 120 2.24 3.45 -21.72
CA VAL A 120 1.65 4.32 -22.77
C VAL A 120 1.04 3.48 -23.88
N LEU A 121 1.75 2.47 -24.38
CA LEU A 121 1.25 1.60 -25.45
C LEU A 121 -0.03 0.86 -25.02
N HIS A 122 -0.09 0.38 -23.77
CA HIS A 122 -1.27 -0.29 -23.23
C HIS A 122 -2.47 0.68 -23.16
N PHE A 123 -2.28 1.85 -22.54
CA PHE A 123 -3.32 2.88 -22.44
C PHE A 123 -3.83 3.32 -23.81
N ASP A 124 -2.93 3.57 -24.76
CA ASP A 124 -3.26 3.98 -26.13
C ASP A 124 -4.11 2.94 -26.87
N ASN A 125 -3.92 1.66 -26.56
CA ASN A 125 -4.60 0.57 -27.23
C ASN A 125 -5.94 0.16 -26.62
N LEU A 126 -6.24 0.60 -25.40
CA LEU A 126 -7.50 0.37 -24.71
C LEU A 126 -8.22 1.70 -24.42
N MET A 127 -7.79 2.41 -23.38
CA MET A 127 -8.50 3.58 -22.85
C MET A 127 -8.58 4.73 -23.86
N LYS A 128 -7.49 5.04 -24.56
CA LYS A 128 -7.52 6.12 -25.57
C LYS A 128 -8.51 5.84 -26.70
N LYS A 129 -8.68 4.59 -27.12
CA LYS A 129 -9.67 4.22 -28.14
C LYS A 129 -11.10 4.37 -27.61
N ILE A 130 -11.34 3.99 -26.36
CA ILE A 130 -12.64 4.18 -25.68
C ILE A 130 -12.96 5.69 -25.60
N ILE A 131 -12.00 6.48 -25.15
CA ILE A 131 -12.09 7.94 -25.04
C ILE A 131 -12.38 8.58 -26.40
N GLN A 132 -11.62 8.23 -27.44
CA GLN A 132 -11.81 8.80 -28.79
C GLN A 132 -13.20 8.49 -29.36
N LYS A 133 -13.71 7.27 -29.17
CA LYS A 133 -15.06 6.89 -29.61
C LYS A 133 -16.16 7.61 -28.83
N ASN A 134 -15.89 7.99 -27.58
CA ASN A 134 -16.84 8.62 -26.67
C ASN A 134 -16.44 10.06 -26.35
N LYS A 135 -15.78 10.78 -27.26
CA LYS A 135 -15.18 12.10 -26.99
C LYS A 135 -16.18 13.11 -26.41
N GLY A 136 -17.41 13.13 -26.92
CA GLY A 136 -18.48 14.01 -26.43
C GLY A 136 -19.07 13.59 -25.07
N LEU A 137 -18.71 12.42 -24.56
CA LEU A 137 -19.13 11.85 -23.28
C LEU A 137 -17.94 11.67 -22.33
N THR A 138 -16.77 12.25 -22.63
CA THR A 138 -15.53 12.10 -21.85
C THR A 138 -15.18 13.42 -21.17
N GLY A 139 -14.81 13.33 -19.90
CA GLY A 139 -14.23 14.43 -19.14
C GLY A 139 -15.10 14.83 -17.95
N LYS A 140 -14.73 15.94 -17.32
CA LYS A 140 -15.48 16.50 -16.18
C LYS A 140 -16.94 16.77 -16.58
N ASP A 141 -17.87 16.36 -15.73
CA ASP A 141 -19.32 16.49 -15.91
C ASP A 141 -19.92 15.70 -17.09
N GLN A 142 -19.17 14.73 -17.63
CA GLN A 142 -19.64 13.77 -18.63
C GLN A 142 -19.84 12.37 -18.03
N PRO A 143 -20.42 11.39 -18.74
CA PRO A 143 -20.57 10.03 -18.21
C PRO A 143 -19.25 9.27 -18.02
N LEU A 144 -18.27 9.44 -18.91
CA LEU A 144 -16.94 8.84 -18.77
C LEU A 144 -16.03 9.84 -18.05
N VAL A 145 -15.83 9.61 -16.75
CA VAL A 145 -15.13 10.53 -15.84
C VAL A 145 -13.82 9.99 -15.27
N GLY A 146 -13.54 8.70 -15.42
CA GLY A 146 -12.40 8.08 -14.80
C GLY A 146 -11.85 6.87 -15.55
N VAL A 147 -10.62 6.52 -15.16
CA VAL A 147 -9.94 5.27 -15.46
C VAL A 147 -9.75 4.56 -14.13
N HIS A 148 -9.88 3.23 -14.14
CA HIS A 148 -9.67 2.41 -12.95
C HIS A 148 -8.57 1.39 -13.24
N ILE A 149 -7.64 1.25 -12.30
CA ILE A 149 -6.73 0.12 -12.18
C ILE A 149 -7.25 -0.70 -10.99
N ASP A 150 -7.66 -1.93 -11.29
CA ASP A 150 -8.13 -2.94 -10.34
C ASP A 150 -6.96 -3.44 -9.47
N SER A 151 -7.24 -4.31 -8.50
CA SER A 151 -6.23 -4.96 -7.66
C SER A 151 -5.24 -5.82 -8.48
N TRP A 152 -4.12 -6.21 -7.86
CA TRP A 152 -2.98 -6.79 -8.56
C TRP A 152 -2.91 -8.33 -8.50
N GLU A 153 -3.31 -9.04 -9.57
CA GLU A 153 -3.22 -10.52 -9.65
C GLU A 153 -2.20 -11.03 -10.69
N ASN A 154 -1.30 -10.16 -11.11
CA ASN A 154 -0.48 -10.37 -12.30
C ASN A 154 0.95 -10.84 -12.03
N GLY A 155 1.25 -11.31 -10.81
CA GLY A 155 2.60 -11.70 -10.43
C GLY A 155 3.55 -10.52 -10.24
N ALA A 156 4.84 -10.84 -10.14
CA ALA A 156 5.90 -9.83 -10.09
C ALA A 156 6.74 -9.81 -11.37
N GLN A 157 7.49 -8.75 -11.55
CA GLN A 157 8.51 -8.63 -12.58
C GLN A 157 9.75 -7.93 -12.01
N ASN A 158 10.93 -8.43 -12.39
CA ASN A 158 12.22 -7.96 -11.86
C ASN A 158 13.20 -7.54 -12.96
N TRP A 159 12.70 -7.41 -14.19
CA TRP A 159 13.52 -7.02 -15.33
C TRP A 159 12.70 -6.23 -16.36
N THR A 160 13.36 -5.28 -16.99
CA THR A 160 12.94 -4.55 -18.19
C THR A 160 14.22 -4.19 -18.97
N PRO A 161 14.18 -3.93 -20.29
CA PRO A 161 15.40 -3.61 -21.05
C PRO A 161 16.23 -2.45 -20.47
N LYS A 162 15.60 -1.50 -19.76
CA LYS A 162 16.27 -0.37 -19.10
C LYS A 162 16.70 -0.64 -17.65
N MET A 163 16.58 -1.85 -17.14
CA MET A 163 16.78 -2.15 -15.71
C MET A 163 18.17 -1.74 -15.20
N ARG A 164 19.24 -2.00 -15.97
CA ARG A 164 20.61 -1.61 -15.56
C ARG A 164 20.77 -0.10 -15.41
N GLU A 165 20.23 0.66 -16.38
CA GLU A 165 20.30 2.13 -16.39
C GLU A 165 19.54 2.72 -15.19
N GLU A 166 18.30 2.26 -14.99
CA GLU A 166 17.44 2.73 -13.90
C GLU A 166 18.00 2.36 -12.53
N PHE A 167 18.50 1.12 -12.37
CA PHE A 167 19.15 0.69 -11.14
C PHE A 167 20.37 1.55 -10.84
N HIS A 168 21.25 1.78 -11.82
CA HIS A 168 22.45 2.59 -11.62
C HIS A 168 22.11 4.04 -11.26
N LYS A 169 21.13 4.64 -11.94
CA LYS A 169 20.63 6.00 -11.66
C LYS A 169 20.12 6.13 -10.22
N ARG A 170 19.43 5.11 -9.71
CA ARG A 170 18.73 5.15 -8.41
C ARG A 170 19.60 4.72 -7.24
N ARG A 171 20.51 3.77 -7.46
CA ARG A 171 21.32 3.13 -6.40
C ARG A 171 22.79 3.53 -6.46
N GLY A 172 23.27 4.10 -7.57
CA GLY A 172 24.63 4.63 -7.71
C GLY A 172 25.73 3.59 -7.94
N TYR A 173 25.38 2.31 -8.17
CA TYR A 173 26.32 1.25 -8.52
C TYR A 173 25.78 0.34 -9.63
N ASP A 174 26.64 -0.47 -10.23
CA ASP A 174 26.25 -1.39 -11.32
C ASP A 174 25.71 -2.71 -10.76
N MET A 175 24.54 -3.13 -11.21
CA MET A 175 23.91 -4.39 -10.77
C MET A 175 24.56 -5.64 -11.40
N PHE A 176 25.29 -5.51 -12.51
CA PHE A 176 25.76 -6.67 -13.28
C PHE A 176 26.68 -7.62 -12.50
N PRO A 177 27.67 -7.13 -11.72
CA PRO A 177 28.48 -8.00 -10.85
C PRO A 177 27.66 -8.83 -9.85
N PHE A 178 26.44 -8.38 -9.51
CA PHE A 178 25.54 -9.03 -8.56
C PHE A 178 24.48 -9.92 -9.22
N LEU A 179 24.43 -10.03 -10.56
CA LEU A 179 23.48 -10.92 -11.23
C LEU A 179 23.58 -12.41 -10.83
N PRO A 180 24.74 -12.97 -10.42
CA PRO A 180 24.77 -14.32 -9.83
C PRO A 180 23.80 -14.50 -8.65
N VAL A 181 23.48 -13.44 -7.92
CA VAL A 181 22.50 -13.45 -6.82
C VAL A 181 21.10 -13.87 -7.30
N PHE A 182 20.71 -13.60 -8.56
CA PHE A 182 19.45 -14.07 -9.15
C PHE A 182 19.36 -15.59 -9.31
N SER A 183 20.46 -16.31 -9.07
CA SER A 183 20.49 -17.78 -8.98
C SER A 183 20.67 -18.29 -7.55
N GLY A 184 20.62 -17.39 -6.57
CA GLY A 184 20.82 -17.63 -5.14
C GLY A 184 22.28 -17.66 -4.74
N ARG A 185 23.23 -17.45 -5.66
CA ARG A 185 24.66 -17.43 -5.33
C ARG A 185 24.99 -16.22 -4.45
N ILE A 186 25.99 -16.40 -3.60
CA ILE A 186 26.44 -15.36 -2.67
C ILE A 186 27.58 -14.58 -3.34
N VAL A 187 27.36 -13.30 -3.57
CA VAL A 187 28.37 -12.35 -4.07
C VAL A 187 28.83 -11.48 -2.89
N GLY A 188 30.14 -11.45 -2.64
CA GLY A 188 30.76 -10.77 -1.50
C GLY A 188 30.49 -11.45 -0.15
N SER A 189 29.26 -11.32 0.36
CA SER A 189 28.80 -11.96 1.59
C SER A 189 27.27 -12.14 1.53
N LYS A 190 26.69 -12.88 2.49
CA LYS A 190 25.22 -12.96 2.59
C LYS A 190 24.61 -11.57 2.77
N GLU A 191 25.20 -10.76 3.64
CA GLU A 191 24.76 -9.38 3.87
C GLU A 191 24.80 -8.54 2.58
N ILE A 192 25.92 -8.56 1.85
CA ILE A 192 26.05 -7.82 0.58
C ILE A 192 24.98 -8.26 -0.42
N SER A 193 24.77 -9.57 -0.58
CA SER A 193 23.81 -10.11 -1.53
C SER A 193 22.36 -9.79 -1.14
N GLU A 194 22.03 -9.82 0.15
CA GLU A 194 20.68 -9.51 0.66
C GLU A 194 20.37 -8.02 0.59
N ARG A 195 21.35 -7.14 0.85
CA ARG A 195 21.24 -5.69 0.65
C ARG A 195 21.09 -5.34 -0.84
N PHE A 196 21.80 -6.02 -1.73
CA PHE A 196 21.59 -5.91 -3.19
C PHE A 196 20.16 -6.29 -3.58
N LEU A 197 19.63 -7.39 -3.04
CA LEU A 197 18.25 -7.80 -3.29
C LEU A 197 17.25 -6.77 -2.75
N TRP A 198 17.54 -6.11 -1.62
CA TRP A 198 16.72 -5.01 -1.12
C TRP A 198 16.72 -3.82 -2.10
N ASP A 199 17.89 -3.39 -2.58
CA ASP A 199 18.02 -2.31 -3.58
C ASP A 199 17.32 -2.63 -4.90
N LEU A 200 17.35 -3.91 -5.31
CA LEU A 200 16.63 -4.41 -6.48
C LEU A 200 15.12 -4.23 -6.31
N ARG A 201 14.56 -4.66 -5.18
CA ARG A 201 13.13 -4.52 -4.91
C ARG A 201 12.73 -3.05 -4.85
N GLN A 202 13.55 -2.19 -4.22
CA GLN A 202 13.32 -0.75 -4.21
C GLN A 202 13.29 -0.15 -5.62
N THR A 203 14.23 -0.56 -6.47
CA THR A 203 14.23 -0.12 -7.88
C THR A 203 12.97 -0.55 -8.61
N VAL A 204 12.51 -1.79 -8.41
CA VAL A 204 11.25 -2.32 -8.99
C VAL A 204 10.04 -1.50 -8.52
N SER A 205 9.93 -1.25 -7.22
CA SER A 205 8.85 -0.44 -6.63
C SER A 205 8.79 0.97 -7.21
N GLU A 206 9.91 1.70 -7.17
CA GLU A 206 9.97 3.08 -7.67
C GLU A 206 9.62 3.16 -9.18
N MET A 207 10.11 2.20 -9.97
CA MET A 207 9.77 2.12 -11.39
C MET A 207 8.30 1.80 -11.62
N LEU A 208 7.67 0.94 -10.82
CA LEU A 208 6.22 0.68 -10.88
C LEU A 208 5.41 1.95 -10.59
N ILE A 209 5.76 2.65 -9.52
CA ILE A 209 5.10 3.89 -9.10
C ILE A 209 5.22 4.95 -10.20
N GLU A 210 6.41 5.18 -10.74
CA GLU A 210 6.66 6.22 -11.74
C GLU A 210 6.18 5.84 -13.16
N ASN A 211 6.58 4.66 -13.65
CA ASN A 211 6.41 4.29 -15.05
C ASN A 211 5.05 3.67 -15.34
N TYR A 212 4.36 3.11 -14.35
CA TYR A 212 3.02 2.56 -14.52
C TYR A 212 1.95 3.48 -13.93
N ALA A 213 1.79 3.52 -12.60
CA ALA A 213 0.70 4.27 -11.98
C ALA A 213 0.78 5.78 -12.25
N GLY A 214 1.96 6.38 -12.10
CA GLY A 214 2.19 7.80 -12.40
C GLY A 214 1.93 8.14 -13.88
N THR A 215 2.32 7.26 -14.79
CA THR A 215 2.04 7.43 -16.23
C THR A 215 0.55 7.28 -16.54
N PHE A 216 -0.16 6.33 -15.93
CA PHE A 216 -1.62 6.22 -16.09
C PHE A 216 -2.35 7.45 -15.56
N ARG A 217 -1.89 8.03 -14.43
CA ARG A 217 -2.43 9.29 -13.91
C ARG A 217 -2.25 10.41 -14.92
N GLU A 218 -1.03 10.60 -15.44
CA GLU A 218 -0.72 11.62 -16.46
C GLU A 218 -1.64 11.47 -17.69
N LEU A 219 -1.81 10.25 -18.20
CA LEU A 219 -2.62 9.98 -19.39
C LEU A 219 -4.13 10.15 -19.13
N ALA A 220 -4.64 9.78 -17.96
CA ALA A 220 -6.02 10.03 -17.56
C ALA A 220 -6.30 11.54 -17.49
N HIS A 221 -5.43 12.29 -16.80
CA HIS A 221 -5.56 13.75 -16.62
C HIS A 221 -5.52 14.50 -17.96
N GLN A 222 -4.68 14.08 -18.91
CA GLN A 222 -4.65 14.65 -20.27
C GLN A 222 -5.99 14.54 -21.02
N ASN A 223 -6.88 13.63 -20.60
CA ASN A 223 -8.21 13.43 -21.16
C ASN A 223 -9.33 13.95 -20.24
N GLY A 224 -8.99 14.69 -19.17
CA GLY A 224 -9.95 15.20 -18.19
C GLY A 224 -10.59 14.11 -17.32
N LEU A 225 -9.94 12.96 -17.19
CA LEU A 225 -10.40 11.83 -16.39
C LEU A 225 -9.59 11.74 -15.09
N ARG A 226 -10.23 11.26 -14.03
CA ARG A 226 -9.58 10.87 -12.77
C ARG A 226 -9.05 9.43 -12.84
N LEU A 227 -8.12 9.07 -11.97
CA LEU A 227 -7.61 7.73 -11.78
C LEU A 227 -8.01 7.17 -10.41
N SER A 228 -8.72 6.04 -10.39
CA SER A 228 -8.89 5.22 -9.18
C SER A 228 -8.01 3.98 -9.23
N ILE A 229 -7.41 3.61 -8.11
CA ILE A 229 -6.52 2.44 -8.00
C ILE A 229 -6.86 1.66 -6.74
N GLU A 230 -7.07 0.35 -6.89
CA GLU A 230 -6.92 -0.60 -5.79
C GLU A 230 -5.43 -0.87 -5.57
N ALA A 231 -4.83 -0.04 -4.72
CA ALA A 231 -3.37 0.05 -4.58
C ALA A 231 -2.89 -0.90 -3.47
N TYR A 232 -3.01 -2.20 -3.74
CA TYR A 232 -2.51 -3.25 -2.88
C TYR A 232 -2.19 -4.54 -3.66
N GLY A 233 -1.19 -5.28 -3.17
CA GLY A 233 -0.77 -6.56 -3.74
C GLY A 233 0.29 -6.45 -4.85
N GLU A 234 0.57 -5.25 -5.34
CA GLU A 234 1.70 -4.98 -6.22
C GLU A 234 3.06 -5.22 -5.53
N PRO A 235 4.15 -5.45 -6.30
CA PRO A 235 5.50 -5.52 -5.74
C PRO A 235 6.07 -4.12 -5.49
N ALA A 236 5.31 -3.27 -4.78
CA ALA A 236 5.66 -1.89 -4.41
C ALA A 236 5.35 -1.61 -2.93
N ASP A 237 5.58 -0.37 -2.49
CA ASP A 237 5.00 0.12 -1.23
C ASP A 237 3.59 0.66 -1.53
N ASP A 238 2.57 0.01 -0.98
CA ASP A 238 1.16 0.16 -1.34
C ASP A 238 0.67 1.60 -1.08
N ILE A 239 1.01 2.19 0.07
CA ILE A 239 0.68 3.59 0.41
C ILE A 239 1.32 4.57 -0.58
N THR A 240 2.59 4.36 -0.95
CA THR A 240 3.28 5.22 -1.91
C THR A 240 2.73 5.03 -3.33
N TYR A 241 2.35 3.82 -3.70
CA TYR A 241 1.70 3.53 -4.97
C TYR A 241 0.32 4.21 -5.06
N ALA A 242 -0.47 4.15 -3.99
CA ALA A 242 -1.76 4.84 -3.86
C ALA A 242 -1.67 6.37 -4.03
N SER A 243 -0.51 6.99 -3.75
CA SER A 243 -0.29 8.44 -3.98
C SER A 243 -0.53 8.86 -5.45
N GLN A 244 -0.38 7.92 -6.39
CA GLN A 244 -0.60 8.12 -7.82
C GLN A 244 -2.08 8.09 -8.21
N ALA A 245 -2.99 7.65 -7.34
CA ALA A 245 -4.42 7.72 -7.57
C ALA A 245 -4.98 9.12 -7.25
N ASP A 246 -6.02 9.55 -7.95
CA ASP A 246 -6.90 10.63 -7.47
C ASP A 246 -7.85 10.10 -6.39
N GLU A 247 -8.20 8.82 -6.50
CA GLU A 247 -9.18 8.13 -5.66
C GLU A 247 -8.61 6.75 -5.28
N PRO A 248 -7.76 6.66 -4.23
CA PRO A 248 -7.29 5.37 -3.71
C PRO A 248 -8.47 4.55 -3.22
N MET A 249 -8.43 3.23 -3.43
CA MET A 249 -9.58 2.36 -3.25
C MET A 249 -9.17 1.08 -2.53
N GLY A 250 -9.86 0.74 -1.43
CA GLY A 250 -9.73 -0.55 -0.74
C GLY A 250 -10.76 -1.56 -1.23
N GLU A 251 -10.94 -2.65 -0.49
CA GLU A 251 -11.92 -3.70 -0.76
C GLU A 251 -12.38 -4.36 0.54
N PHE A 252 -13.64 -4.77 0.60
CA PHE A 252 -14.13 -5.57 1.72
C PHE A 252 -15.26 -6.53 1.36
N TRP A 253 -15.21 -7.72 1.94
CA TRP A 253 -16.12 -8.82 1.62
C TRP A 253 -17.19 -9.06 2.68
N ALA A 254 -18.43 -9.35 2.23
CA ALA A 254 -19.57 -9.64 3.09
C ALA A 254 -19.69 -11.14 3.45
N TRP A 255 -19.58 -12.07 2.49
CA TRP A 255 -19.61 -13.52 2.72
C TRP A 255 -18.20 -14.12 2.64
N GLY A 256 -17.47 -13.89 3.72
CA GLY A 256 -16.01 -13.99 3.93
C GLY A 256 -15.67 -13.15 5.17
N LYS A 257 -16.51 -12.13 5.41
CA LYS A 257 -16.62 -11.22 6.56
C LYS A 257 -15.26 -10.67 7.00
N TYR A 258 -14.98 -9.46 6.53
CA TYR A 258 -13.71 -8.75 6.72
C TYR A 258 -12.53 -9.33 5.91
N GLU A 259 -12.76 -10.20 4.92
CA GLU A 259 -11.73 -10.43 3.90
C GLU A 259 -11.46 -9.11 3.15
N GLY A 260 -10.18 -8.79 2.94
CA GLY A 260 -9.73 -7.53 2.35
C GLY A 260 -9.63 -6.35 3.33
N ASP A 261 -10.03 -6.51 4.60
CA ASP A 261 -10.25 -5.40 5.54
C ASP A 261 -9.10 -4.41 5.74
N TRP A 262 -7.87 -4.92 5.81
CA TRP A 262 -6.66 -4.13 5.97
C TRP A 262 -6.47 -3.09 4.86
N THR A 263 -6.95 -3.39 3.64
CA THR A 263 -6.86 -2.46 2.50
C THR A 263 -7.70 -1.20 2.72
N CYS A 264 -8.82 -1.29 3.46
CA CYS A 264 -9.66 -0.13 3.75
C CYS A 264 -8.93 0.92 4.59
N MET A 265 -8.30 0.50 5.68
CA MET A 265 -7.51 1.37 6.55
C MET A 265 -6.26 1.91 5.83
N GLU A 266 -5.61 1.07 5.03
CA GLU A 266 -4.42 1.48 4.28
C GLU A 266 -4.74 2.54 3.23
N MET A 267 -5.82 2.35 2.46
CA MET A 267 -6.25 3.30 1.44
C MET A 267 -6.84 4.57 2.04
N ALA A 268 -7.50 4.47 3.20
CA ALA A 268 -7.89 5.64 3.97
C ALA A 268 -6.66 6.44 4.44
N SER A 269 -5.65 5.76 4.99
CA SER A 269 -4.38 6.37 5.39
C SER A 269 -3.71 7.09 4.21
N ALA A 270 -3.57 6.42 3.07
CA ALA A 270 -3.05 7.03 1.85
C ALA A 270 -3.86 8.25 1.41
N GLY A 271 -5.19 8.15 1.45
CA GLY A 271 -6.09 9.26 1.13
C GLY A 271 -5.88 10.47 2.06
N HIS A 272 -5.78 10.25 3.36
CA HIS A 272 -5.56 11.31 4.34
C HIS A 272 -4.19 11.99 4.16
N ILE A 273 -3.10 11.21 4.13
CA ILE A 273 -1.74 11.76 4.11
C ILE A 273 -1.41 12.48 2.79
N TYR A 274 -1.97 12.03 1.66
CA TYR A 274 -1.78 12.66 0.34
C TYR A 274 -2.91 13.62 -0.04
N GLY A 275 -3.89 13.86 0.83
CA GLY A 275 -4.95 14.85 0.63
C GLY A 275 -5.95 14.48 -0.47
N LYS A 276 -6.26 13.20 -0.62
CA LYS A 276 -7.27 12.69 -1.55
C LYS A 276 -8.65 12.76 -0.87
N PRO A 277 -9.61 13.52 -1.41
CA PRO A 277 -10.90 13.71 -0.76
C PRO A 277 -11.80 12.47 -0.84
N ILE A 278 -11.59 11.63 -1.85
CA ILE A 278 -12.38 10.44 -2.10
C ILE A 278 -11.52 9.21 -1.84
N ILE A 279 -11.98 8.37 -0.93
CA ILE A 279 -11.41 7.06 -0.59
C ILE A 279 -12.47 6.03 -0.94
N GLY A 280 -12.21 5.28 -2.01
CA GLY A 280 -13.11 4.26 -2.53
C GLY A 280 -13.03 2.95 -1.76
N ALA A 281 -14.05 2.10 -1.89
CA ALA A 281 -13.87 0.68 -1.68
C ALA A 281 -14.71 -0.15 -2.65
N GLU A 282 -14.15 -1.25 -3.16
CA GLU A 282 -14.92 -2.35 -3.69
C GLU A 282 -15.73 -2.94 -2.53
N ALA A 283 -17.05 -2.76 -2.59
CA ALA A 283 -17.91 -2.92 -1.43
C ALA A 283 -18.77 -4.18 -1.53
N PHE A 284 -18.71 -5.01 -0.48
CA PHE A 284 -19.56 -6.17 -0.23
C PHE A 284 -19.35 -7.38 -1.16
N THR A 285 -18.14 -7.54 -1.70
CA THR A 285 -17.75 -8.72 -2.48
C THR A 285 -18.06 -9.99 -1.69
N SER A 286 -18.54 -11.02 -2.36
CA SER A 286 -19.09 -12.18 -1.66
C SER A 286 -18.80 -13.48 -2.38
N TRP A 287 -18.39 -14.49 -1.62
CA TRP A 287 -18.31 -15.86 -2.13
C TRP A 287 -19.71 -16.42 -2.45
N SER A 288 -19.74 -17.54 -3.17
CA SER A 288 -20.98 -18.25 -3.55
C SER A 288 -21.85 -18.71 -2.38
N SER A 289 -21.36 -18.59 -1.14
CA SER A 289 -22.11 -18.82 0.09
C SER A 289 -23.14 -17.71 0.37
N GLU A 290 -23.05 -16.54 -0.26
CA GLU A 290 -24.02 -15.45 -0.14
C GLU A 290 -25.42 -15.89 -0.58
N LYS A 291 -25.53 -16.67 -1.66
CA LYS A 291 -26.78 -17.35 -2.08
C LYS A 291 -28.01 -16.44 -2.06
N TRP A 292 -27.90 -15.21 -2.54
CA TRP A 292 -28.98 -14.22 -2.58
C TRP A 292 -29.55 -13.87 -1.19
N GLN A 293 -28.75 -14.03 -0.13
CA GLN A 293 -29.15 -13.70 1.25
C GLN A 293 -28.78 -12.28 1.65
N GLY A 294 -28.01 -11.55 0.83
CA GLY A 294 -27.66 -10.15 1.06
C GLY A 294 -28.85 -9.21 0.89
N TYR A 295 -29.06 -8.35 1.89
CA TYR A 295 -30.03 -7.26 1.84
C TYR A 295 -29.54 -6.12 2.75
N PRO A 296 -30.02 -4.87 2.57
CA PRO A 296 -29.47 -3.71 3.29
C PRO A 296 -29.34 -3.89 4.82
N GLY A 297 -30.30 -4.56 5.45
CA GLY A 297 -30.29 -4.79 6.90
C GLY A 297 -29.14 -5.65 7.41
N ASN A 298 -28.69 -6.67 6.67
CA ASN A 298 -27.55 -7.51 7.08
C ASN A 298 -26.19 -7.04 6.54
N MET A 299 -26.20 -6.06 5.63
CA MET A 299 -25.00 -5.39 5.13
C MET A 299 -24.61 -4.17 5.97
N LYS A 300 -25.57 -3.55 6.67
CA LYS A 300 -25.35 -2.28 7.37
C LYS A 300 -24.18 -2.32 8.36
N ASP A 301 -24.09 -3.35 9.20
CA ASP A 301 -22.99 -3.49 10.18
C ASP A 301 -21.60 -3.39 9.52
N LEU A 302 -21.40 -4.13 8.43
CA LEU A 302 -20.13 -4.15 7.70
C LEU A 302 -19.89 -2.84 6.93
N GLY A 303 -20.93 -2.25 6.36
CA GLY A 303 -20.83 -0.92 5.73
C GLY A 303 -20.41 0.14 6.73
N ASP A 304 -21.04 0.18 7.91
CA ASP A 304 -20.72 1.13 8.96
C ASP A 304 -19.30 0.96 9.47
N TRP A 305 -18.82 -0.29 9.58
CA TRP A 305 -17.41 -0.56 9.86
C TRP A 305 -16.49 0.09 8.81
N ALA A 306 -16.71 -0.17 7.52
CA ALA A 306 -15.88 0.38 6.46
C ALA A 306 -15.88 1.93 6.46
N LEU A 307 -17.03 2.55 6.76
CA LEU A 307 -17.13 4.00 6.96
C LEU A 307 -16.25 4.48 8.14
N CYS A 308 -16.22 3.74 9.25
CA CYS A 308 -15.36 4.04 10.40
C CYS A 308 -13.86 3.83 10.13
N GLU A 309 -13.49 2.93 9.21
CA GLU A 309 -12.10 2.78 8.76
C GLU A 309 -11.64 3.93 7.86
N GLY A 310 -12.56 4.78 7.36
CA GLY A 310 -12.26 5.95 6.55
C GLY A 310 -12.72 5.88 5.10
N ILE A 311 -13.34 4.77 4.69
CA ILE A 311 -13.97 4.68 3.37
C ILE A 311 -15.10 5.69 3.30
N ASN A 312 -15.13 6.48 2.23
CA ASN A 312 -16.17 7.48 2.02
C ASN A 312 -16.82 7.41 0.64
N ARG A 313 -16.51 6.38 -0.16
CA ARG A 313 -17.21 6.07 -1.41
C ARG A 313 -17.27 4.57 -1.70
N PHE A 314 -18.45 3.97 -1.58
CA PHE A 314 -18.71 2.58 -1.94
C PHE A 314 -18.90 2.43 -3.44
N VAL A 315 -18.17 1.49 -4.00
CA VAL A 315 -18.39 0.94 -5.34
C VAL A 315 -18.90 -0.48 -5.13
N PHE A 316 -20.22 -0.66 -5.19
CA PHE A 316 -20.83 -1.96 -4.94
C PHE A 316 -20.27 -3.01 -5.91
N HIS A 317 -19.70 -4.08 -5.35
CA HIS A 317 -19.42 -5.30 -6.06
C HIS A 317 -20.62 -6.25 -5.88
N ARG A 318 -21.49 -6.42 -6.88
CA ARG A 318 -21.44 -5.81 -8.22
C ARG A 318 -22.84 -5.73 -8.81
N TYR A 319 -23.00 -4.93 -9.87
CA TYR A 319 -24.25 -4.89 -10.65
C TYR A 319 -24.08 -5.60 -12.01
N ALA A 320 -24.60 -6.83 -12.18
CA ALA A 320 -24.71 -7.42 -13.52
C ALA A 320 -25.68 -6.66 -14.42
N ALA A 321 -25.28 -6.43 -15.66
CA ALA A 321 -26.21 -6.08 -16.71
C ALA A 321 -27.26 -7.19 -16.94
N GLN A 322 -28.53 -6.89 -16.66
CA GLN A 322 -29.66 -7.82 -16.82
C GLN A 322 -30.33 -7.65 -18.19
N GLY A 323 -29.80 -8.35 -19.21
CA GLY A 323 -30.30 -8.31 -20.59
C GLY A 323 -31.67 -8.98 -20.80
N PHE A 324 -32.08 -9.88 -19.90
CA PHE A 324 -33.39 -10.53 -19.95
C PHE A 324 -34.39 -9.76 -19.08
N LEU A 325 -35.50 -9.30 -19.68
CA LEU A 325 -36.50 -8.51 -18.96
C LEU A 325 -37.42 -9.34 -18.06
N HIS A 326 -37.53 -10.65 -18.32
CA HIS A 326 -38.50 -11.55 -17.68
C HIS A 326 -37.84 -12.73 -16.93
N VAL A 327 -36.54 -12.63 -16.63
CA VAL A 327 -35.80 -13.67 -15.89
C VAL A 327 -35.31 -13.07 -14.57
N ALA A 328 -35.62 -13.73 -13.46
CA ALA A 328 -35.16 -13.39 -12.11
C ALA A 328 -34.63 -14.65 -11.39
N PRO A 329 -33.57 -14.57 -10.57
CA PRO A 329 -32.78 -13.36 -10.28
C PRO A 329 -31.84 -12.94 -11.43
N GLY A 330 -31.79 -13.70 -12.53
CA GLY A 330 -31.11 -13.30 -13.75
C GLY A 330 -29.62 -13.64 -13.78
N ILE A 331 -28.81 -12.77 -14.39
CA ILE A 331 -27.39 -13.00 -14.68
C ILE A 331 -26.52 -12.69 -13.45
N GLY A 332 -25.65 -13.64 -13.07
CA GLY A 332 -24.63 -13.55 -12.01
C GLY A 332 -23.22 -13.15 -12.51
N MET A 333 -22.22 -13.07 -11.61
CA MET A 333 -20.78 -13.03 -11.97
C MET A 333 -20.11 -14.30 -11.47
N GLY A 334 -20.21 -15.39 -12.24
CA GLY A 334 -19.65 -16.67 -11.78
C GLY A 334 -20.12 -17.01 -10.35
N PRO A 335 -19.22 -17.34 -9.42
CA PRO A 335 -19.56 -17.64 -8.03
C PRO A 335 -19.76 -16.40 -7.14
N PHE A 336 -19.57 -15.19 -7.65
CA PHE A 336 -19.43 -14.00 -6.83
C PHE A 336 -20.73 -13.20 -6.70
N GLY A 337 -21.00 -12.77 -5.47
CA GLY A 337 -21.93 -11.70 -5.13
C GLY A 337 -21.17 -10.41 -4.77
N LEU A 338 -21.80 -9.40 -4.21
CA LEU A 338 -23.21 -9.31 -3.85
C LEU A 338 -24.11 -9.32 -5.09
N HIS A 339 -25.21 -10.04 -5.03
CA HIS A 339 -26.25 -9.99 -6.06
C HIS A 339 -27.04 -8.67 -5.89
N TYR A 340 -26.53 -7.58 -6.44
CA TYR A 340 -27.02 -6.21 -6.23
C TYR A 340 -27.72 -5.63 -7.47
N GLU A 341 -28.55 -6.42 -8.14
CA GLU A 341 -29.21 -6.03 -9.39
C GLU A 341 -30.71 -5.70 -9.25
N ARG A 342 -31.30 -5.03 -10.26
CA ARG A 342 -32.75 -4.72 -10.32
C ARG A 342 -33.70 -5.90 -10.15
N THR A 343 -33.20 -7.12 -10.27
CA THR A 343 -33.94 -8.38 -10.15
C THR A 343 -34.02 -8.88 -8.71
N GLN A 344 -33.38 -8.21 -7.76
CA GLN A 344 -33.53 -8.50 -6.33
C GLN A 344 -34.95 -8.22 -5.83
N THR A 345 -35.40 -9.02 -4.87
CA THR A 345 -36.76 -8.92 -4.30
C THR A 345 -37.00 -7.58 -3.58
N TRP A 346 -35.94 -6.94 -3.10
CA TRP A 346 -35.97 -5.69 -2.36
C TRP A 346 -35.51 -4.48 -3.17
N TRP A 347 -35.21 -4.62 -4.48
CA TRP A 347 -34.61 -3.53 -5.28
C TRP A 347 -35.43 -2.24 -5.26
N GLU A 348 -36.74 -2.34 -5.44
CA GLU A 348 -37.65 -1.18 -5.42
C GLU A 348 -37.73 -0.49 -4.04
N GLN A 349 -37.28 -1.16 -2.98
CA GLN A 349 -37.19 -0.62 -1.61
C GLN A 349 -35.79 -0.09 -1.27
N SER A 350 -34.82 -0.25 -2.18
CA SER A 350 -33.40 0.09 -1.94
C SER A 350 -33.14 1.59 -1.79
N LYS A 351 -34.11 2.45 -2.10
CA LYS A 351 -33.97 3.91 -1.98
C LYS A 351 -33.49 4.34 -0.59
N ALA A 352 -34.09 3.79 0.48
CA ALA A 352 -33.71 4.15 1.85
C ALA A 352 -32.25 3.82 2.16
N TRP A 353 -31.76 2.68 1.65
CA TRP A 353 -30.36 2.26 1.80
C TRP A 353 -29.40 3.17 1.05
N HIS A 354 -29.72 3.53 -0.20
CA HIS A 354 -28.89 4.46 -0.97
C HIS A 354 -28.90 5.87 -0.38
N GLU A 355 -30.02 6.35 0.15
CA GLU A 355 -30.09 7.64 0.84
C GLU A 355 -29.27 7.63 2.14
N TYR A 356 -29.33 6.55 2.92
CA TYR A 356 -28.48 6.35 4.09
C TYR A 356 -27.00 6.49 3.74
N LEU A 357 -26.53 5.71 2.76
CA LEU A 357 -25.14 5.75 2.32
C LEU A 357 -24.75 7.10 1.72
N ALA A 358 -25.63 7.74 0.95
CA ALA A 358 -25.37 9.05 0.38
C ALA A 358 -25.16 10.11 1.48
N ARG A 359 -25.99 10.12 2.53
CA ARG A 359 -25.84 11.04 3.67
C ARG A 359 -24.53 10.77 4.43
N CYS A 360 -24.24 9.51 4.76
CA CYS A 360 -23.00 9.15 5.46
C CYS A 360 -21.76 9.56 4.66
N GLN A 361 -21.67 9.15 3.39
CA GLN A 361 -20.53 9.45 2.52
C GLN A 361 -20.38 10.96 2.26
N SER A 362 -21.49 11.69 2.12
CA SER A 362 -21.44 13.15 1.97
C SER A 362 -20.81 13.82 3.19
N MET A 363 -21.14 13.38 4.40
CA MET A 363 -20.51 13.92 5.62
C MET A 363 -19.04 13.49 5.71
N LEU A 364 -18.73 12.24 5.37
CA LEU A 364 -17.39 11.67 5.47
C LEU A 364 -16.42 12.11 4.37
N GLN A 365 -16.88 12.83 3.34
CA GLN A 365 -16.03 13.46 2.32
C GLN A 365 -15.67 14.91 2.63
N GLN A 366 -16.34 15.53 3.61
CA GLN A 366 -16.12 16.94 3.92
C GLN A 366 -15.05 17.12 4.99
N GLY A 367 -14.38 18.28 4.97
CA GLY A 367 -13.36 18.61 5.96
C GLY A 367 -12.21 17.59 5.99
N LYS A 368 -11.57 17.45 7.14
CA LYS A 368 -10.40 16.57 7.32
C LYS A 368 -10.67 15.51 8.36
N PHE A 369 -10.07 14.34 8.16
CA PHE A 369 -9.98 13.33 9.21
C PHE A 369 -9.19 13.89 10.41
N VAL A 370 -9.57 13.48 11.62
CA VAL A 370 -8.85 13.83 12.85
C VAL A 370 -8.13 12.59 13.35
N ALA A 371 -6.81 12.69 13.46
CA ALA A 371 -5.95 11.64 13.97
C ALA A 371 -4.89 12.22 14.90
N ASP A 372 -4.55 11.48 15.94
CA ASP A 372 -3.48 11.84 16.86
C ASP A 372 -2.16 11.13 16.52
N LEU A 373 -2.22 9.96 15.89
CA LEU A 373 -1.05 9.12 15.66
C LEU A 373 -0.82 8.88 14.16
N ILE A 374 0.45 8.83 13.76
CA ILE A 374 0.84 8.34 12.44
C ILE A 374 1.90 7.26 12.59
N TYR A 375 1.62 6.06 12.06
CA TYR A 375 2.45 4.88 12.19
C TYR A 375 3.31 4.71 10.94
N LEU A 376 4.64 4.65 11.11
CA LEU A 376 5.57 4.40 10.02
C LEU A 376 5.67 2.90 9.73
N THR A 377 5.44 2.48 8.49
CA THR A 377 5.74 1.13 8.03
C THR A 377 7.26 0.92 7.97
N PRO A 378 7.74 -0.31 8.19
CA PRO A 378 9.16 -0.61 8.00
C PRO A 378 9.65 -0.23 6.59
N GLU A 379 10.79 0.45 6.50
CA GLU A 379 11.36 0.86 5.21
C GLU A 379 11.75 -0.35 4.36
N GLY A 380 11.19 -0.45 3.16
CA GLY A 380 11.31 -1.66 2.35
C GLY A 380 10.25 -1.73 1.26
N THR A 381 10.33 -2.77 0.45
CA THR A 381 9.27 -3.13 -0.51
C THR A 381 9.40 -4.62 -0.88
N PRO A 382 8.29 -5.33 -1.15
CA PRO A 382 6.90 -4.85 -1.04
C PRO A 382 6.49 -4.53 0.40
N ARG A 383 5.51 -3.62 0.57
CA ARG A 383 5.04 -3.16 1.87
C ARG A 383 3.57 -2.82 1.86
N ASN A 384 2.86 -3.36 2.84
CA ASN A 384 1.54 -2.92 3.23
C ASN A 384 1.52 -2.40 4.68
N PHE A 385 0.41 -1.77 5.04
CA PHE A 385 0.12 -1.31 6.38
C PHE A 385 -1.04 -2.13 6.98
N LYS A 386 -0.83 -2.57 8.22
CA LYS A 386 -1.88 -3.15 9.06
C LYS A 386 -1.92 -2.38 10.36
N ALA A 387 -3.14 -2.05 10.80
CA ALA A 387 -3.34 -1.42 12.10
C ALA A 387 -2.72 -2.28 13.20
N PRO A 388 -1.84 -1.74 14.06
CA PRO A 388 -1.26 -2.49 15.17
C PRO A 388 -2.33 -2.95 16.17
N ASP A 389 -2.14 -4.12 16.78
CA ASP A 389 -3.12 -4.70 17.71
C ASP A 389 -3.44 -3.76 18.88
N GLU A 390 -2.47 -2.97 19.36
CA GLU A 390 -2.67 -2.01 20.45
C GLU A 390 -3.63 -0.86 20.11
N THR A 391 -3.99 -0.71 18.84
CA THR A 391 -4.94 0.31 18.39
C THR A 391 -6.39 -0.16 18.46
N GLN A 392 -6.65 -1.41 18.84
CA GLN A 392 -8.00 -1.99 18.92
C GLN A 392 -8.39 -2.33 20.36
N ILE A 393 -9.65 -2.09 20.71
CA ILE A 393 -10.24 -2.46 22.01
C ILE A 393 -11.12 -3.71 21.92
N ALA A 394 -11.53 -4.08 20.71
CA ALA A 394 -12.23 -5.30 20.35
C ALA A 394 -12.03 -5.55 18.84
N PRO A 395 -12.28 -6.77 18.33
CA PRO A 395 -12.11 -7.07 16.92
C PRO A 395 -12.85 -6.09 16.01
N HIS A 396 -12.13 -5.40 15.12
CA HIS A 396 -12.66 -4.38 14.21
C HIS A 396 -13.35 -3.19 14.92
N ILE A 397 -12.89 -2.88 16.14
CA ILE A 397 -13.27 -1.69 16.91
C ILE A 397 -12.01 -1.01 17.41
N ARG A 398 -11.70 0.16 16.82
CA ARG A 398 -10.56 0.99 17.21
C ARG A 398 -10.70 1.54 18.63
N GLY A 399 -9.56 1.74 19.29
CA GLY A 399 -9.48 2.46 20.56
C GLY A 399 -9.73 3.95 20.42
N GLY A 400 -9.50 4.71 21.48
CA GLY A 400 -9.94 6.11 21.54
C GLY A 400 -9.08 7.12 20.79
N TYR A 401 -8.06 6.72 20.04
CA TYR A 401 -7.24 7.64 19.24
C TYR A 401 -7.35 7.36 17.75
N GLY A 402 -7.56 8.42 16.95
CA GLY A 402 -7.48 8.36 15.50
C GLY A 402 -6.03 8.16 15.05
N PHE A 403 -5.82 7.39 13.98
CA PHE A 403 -4.49 7.13 13.43
C PHE A 403 -4.53 6.85 11.93
N ASP A 404 -3.38 7.09 11.27
CA ASP A 404 -3.08 6.68 9.90
C ASP A 404 -1.77 5.86 9.86
N GLY A 405 -1.61 5.01 8.84
CA GLY A 405 -0.33 4.44 8.43
C GLY A 405 0.41 5.33 7.43
N CYS A 406 1.73 5.21 7.34
CA CYS A 406 2.53 5.95 6.37
C CYS A 406 3.79 5.21 5.94
N SER A 407 4.25 5.49 4.72
CA SER A 407 5.52 5.00 4.19
C SER A 407 6.69 5.94 4.51
N ALA A 408 7.91 5.48 4.27
CA ALA A 408 9.10 6.32 4.38
C ALA A 408 9.07 7.56 3.47
N ASP A 409 8.37 7.49 2.33
CA ASP A 409 8.29 8.59 1.35
C ASP A 409 7.70 9.86 1.99
N ILE A 410 6.54 9.76 2.63
CA ILE A 410 5.89 10.94 3.21
C ILE A 410 6.68 11.49 4.41
N VAL A 411 7.41 10.63 5.16
CA VAL A 411 8.30 11.08 6.23
C VAL A 411 9.43 11.92 5.65
N LEU A 412 10.09 11.43 4.60
CA LEU A 412 11.20 12.10 3.92
C LEU A 412 10.76 13.43 3.28
N ASN A 413 9.64 13.40 2.57
CA ASN A 413 9.29 14.44 1.59
C ASN A 413 8.11 15.33 2.02
N GLY A 414 7.27 14.89 2.97
CA GLY A 414 6.04 15.61 3.35
C GLY A 414 6.04 16.15 4.78
N MET A 415 6.66 15.47 5.74
CA MET A 415 6.54 15.83 7.15
C MET A 415 7.33 17.08 7.54
N SER A 416 6.66 17.95 8.29
CA SER A 416 7.20 19.13 8.97
C SER A 416 6.63 19.23 10.39
N VAL A 417 7.15 20.15 11.22
CA VAL A 417 6.68 20.32 12.60
C VAL A 417 6.22 21.76 12.82
N ILE A 418 5.01 21.93 13.36
CA ILE A 418 4.45 23.22 13.78
C ILE A 418 3.83 23.01 15.17
N ASP A 419 4.22 23.83 16.15
CA ASP A 419 3.73 23.77 17.53
C ASP A 419 3.79 22.37 18.16
N GLY A 420 4.88 21.64 17.88
CA GLY A 420 5.11 20.28 18.37
C GLY A 420 4.31 19.17 17.66
N LYS A 421 3.46 19.52 16.70
CA LYS A 421 2.68 18.58 15.90
C LYS A 421 3.33 18.32 14.55
N ILE A 422 3.17 17.11 14.03
CA ILE A 422 3.60 16.74 12.69
C ILE A 422 2.54 17.20 11.70
N ILE A 423 2.93 18.02 10.72
CA ILE A 423 2.06 18.57 9.69
C ILE A 423 2.47 18.04 8.32
N LEU A 424 1.46 17.63 7.54
CA LEU A 424 1.60 17.20 6.15
C LEU A 424 1.12 18.27 5.15
N PRO A 425 1.52 18.19 3.86
CA PRO A 425 1.03 19.10 2.83
C PRO A 425 -0.49 19.00 2.58
N SER A 426 -1.09 17.83 2.86
CA SER A 426 -2.55 17.65 2.89
C SER A 426 -3.24 18.50 3.98
N GLY A 427 -2.44 19.01 4.92
CA GLY A 427 -2.85 19.71 6.12
C GLY A 427 -3.45 18.78 7.16
N MET A 428 -3.22 17.47 7.07
CA MET A 428 -3.33 16.57 8.22
C MET A 428 -2.31 16.97 9.29
N SER A 429 -2.67 16.71 10.55
CA SER A 429 -1.86 17.04 11.71
C SER A 429 -1.90 15.86 12.69
N TYR A 430 -0.74 15.47 13.21
CA TYR A 430 -0.61 14.35 14.16
C TYR A 430 0.15 14.80 15.41
N GLN A 431 -0.20 14.22 16.56
CA GLN A 431 0.50 14.43 17.82
C GLN A 431 1.84 13.69 17.84
N ALA A 432 1.91 12.48 17.27
CA ALA A 432 3.12 11.66 17.32
C ALA A 432 3.36 10.82 16.07
N LEU A 433 4.66 10.65 15.74
CA LEU A 433 5.13 9.63 14.80
C LEU A 433 5.52 8.37 15.58
N VAL A 434 4.93 7.23 15.22
CA VAL A 434 5.23 5.94 15.82
C VAL A 434 6.14 5.13 14.89
N LEU A 435 7.33 4.78 15.38
CA LEU A 435 8.34 4.05 14.64
C LEU A 435 8.13 2.53 14.74
N PRO A 436 8.40 1.77 13.66
CA PRO A 436 8.33 0.33 13.70
C PRO A 436 9.51 -0.27 14.47
N SER A 437 9.32 -1.45 15.06
CA SER A 437 10.40 -2.20 15.71
C SER A 437 11.22 -2.97 14.68
N VAL A 438 12.35 -2.38 14.24
CA VAL A 438 13.22 -2.94 13.19
C VAL A 438 14.71 -2.73 13.47
N GLU A 439 15.54 -3.66 12.98
CA GLU A 439 17.00 -3.57 13.10
C GLU A 439 17.65 -2.70 12.01
N THR A 440 16.92 -2.44 10.92
CA THR A 440 17.44 -1.72 9.75
C THR A 440 16.59 -0.51 9.36
N MET A 441 17.26 0.54 8.90
CA MET A 441 16.68 1.80 8.41
C MET A 441 17.73 2.51 7.54
N THR A 442 17.38 3.31 6.55
CA THR A 442 18.38 4.09 5.81
C THR A 442 18.87 5.27 6.65
N PRO A 443 20.13 5.73 6.45
CA PRO A 443 20.63 6.93 7.13
C PRO A 443 19.82 8.18 6.78
N ALA A 444 19.22 8.23 5.59
CA ALA A 444 18.37 9.34 5.15
C ALA A 444 17.08 9.41 6.00
N LEU A 445 16.35 8.30 6.13
CA LEU A 445 15.12 8.25 6.92
C LEU A 445 15.38 8.57 8.40
N LEU A 446 16.41 7.95 9.00
CA LEU A 446 16.75 8.22 10.39
C LEU A 446 17.17 9.69 10.61
N SER A 447 17.92 10.27 9.66
CA SER A 447 18.29 11.69 9.73
C SER A 447 17.06 12.59 9.65
N LYS A 448 16.05 12.25 8.85
CA LYS A 448 14.80 13.02 8.79
C LYS A 448 13.99 12.89 10.08
N ILE A 449 13.89 11.69 10.65
CA ILE A 449 13.24 11.47 11.96
C ILE A 449 13.93 12.31 13.04
N LYS A 450 15.27 12.34 13.05
CA LYS A 450 16.01 13.22 13.98
C LYS A 450 15.65 14.70 13.77
N GLN A 451 15.54 15.16 12.53
CA GLN A 451 15.14 16.55 12.25
C GLN A 451 13.73 16.86 12.78
N LEU A 452 12.78 15.93 12.65
CA LEU A 452 11.43 16.09 13.21
C LEU A 452 11.47 16.15 14.74
N ALA A 453 12.24 15.26 15.37
CA ALA A 453 12.43 15.26 16.82
C ALA A 453 13.07 16.56 17.33
N ASP A 454 14.14 17.02 16.69
CA ASP A 454 14.83 18.28 17.03
C ASP A 454 13.91 19.50 16.87
N ALA A 455 12.93 19.43 15.95
CA ALA A 455 11.92 20.46 15.75
C ALA A 455 10.74 20.37 16.74
N GLY A 456 10.76 19.40 17.66
CA GLY A 456 9.79 19.27 18.74
C GLY A 456 8.67 18.24 18.50
N ALA A 457 8.74 17.43 17.45
CA ALA A 457 7.78 16.34 17.26
C ALA A 457 7.92 15.28 18.36
N LEU A 458 6.79 14.76 18.84
CA LEU A 458 6.77 13.57 19.67
C LEU A 458 7.04 12.33 18.81
N ILE A 459 8.15 11.64 19.07
CA ILE A 459 8.49 10.39 18.41
C ILE A 459 8.37 9.25 19.43
N ILE A 460 7.62 8.22 19.07
CA ILE A 460 7.40 7.02 19.88
C ILE A 460 8.03 5.85 19.14
N GLY A 461 8.76 4.98 19.81
CA GLY A 461 9.48 3.91 19.12
C GLY A 461 9.99 2.79 20.02
N PRO A 462 10.68 1.80 19.42
CA PRO A 462 11.25 0.68 20.15
C PRO A 462 12.39 1.12 21.06
N THR A 463 12.65 0.35 22.12
CA THR A 463 13.77 0.60 23.03
C THR A 463 15.14 0.48 22.35
N THR A 464 15.23 -0.36 21.30
CA THR A 464 16.46 -0.58 20.55
C THR A 464 16.44 0.18 19.21
N PRO A 465 17.48 0.97 18.89
CA PRO A 465 17.56 1.66 17.61
C PRO A 465 17.89 0.72 16.44
N PRO A 466 17.63 1.14 15.18
CA PRO A 466 18.22 0.49 14.01
C PRO A 466 19.75 0.62 14.04
N ILE A 467 20.45 -0.40 13.56
CA ILE A 467 21.92 -0.49 13.66
C ILE A 467 22.65 -0.54 12.31
N LYS A 468 21.93 -0.76 11.21
CA LYS A 468 22.46 -0.83 9.83
C LYS A 468 21.46 -0.33 8.79
N SER A 469 21.95 0.08 7.62
CA SER A 469 21.11 0.33 6.45
C SER A 469 20.73 -0.99 5.76
N PRO A 470 19.51 -1.11 5.22
CA PRO A 470 19.16 -2.23 4.37
C PRO A 470 19.72 -2.09 2.93
N SER A 471 20.17 -0.90 2.54
CA SER A 471 20.75 -0.65 1.21
C SER A 471 22.22 -1.04 1.14
N LEU A 472 22.66 -1.56 0.00
CA LEU A 472 24.09 -1.79 -0.27
C LEU A 472 24.82 -0.47 -0.53
N THR A 473 24.12 0.53 -1.06
CA THR A 473 24.62 1.89 -1.30
C THR A 473 25.22 2.52 -0.05
N ASP A 474 24.63 2.22 1.11
CA ASP A 474 25.01 2.79 2.41
C ASP A 474 26.03 1.95 3.18
N MET A 475 26.46 0.81 2.63
CA MET A 475 27.32 -0.11 3.35
C MET A 475 28.65 0.55 3.74
N GLY A 476 29.09 0.33 4.98
CA GLY A 476 30.29 0.98 5.52
C GLY A 476 29.95 2.33 6.15
N SER A 477 30.25 3.44 5.45
CA SER A 477 30.14 4.79 6.01
C SER A 477 28.70 5.22 6.31
N GLY A 478 27.73 4.74 5.53
CA GLY A 478 26.30 4.97 5.80
C GLY A 478 25.86 4.27 7.09
N ASP A 479 26.27 3.01 7.29
CA ASP A 479 26.02 2.28 8.55
C ASP A 479 26.66 2.98 9.77
N GLU A 480 27.88 3.52 9.62
CA GLU A 480 28.55 4.30 10.68
C GLU A 480 27.77 5.58 11.01
N LYS A 481 27.35 6.33 9.98
CA LYS A 481 26.54 7.55 10.15
C LYS A 481 25.20 7.21 10.82
N LEU A 482 24.57 6.12 10.42
CA LEU A 482 23.33 5.65 11.00
C LEU A 482 23.49 5.34 12.48
N ARG A 483 24.47 4.50 12.87
CA ARG A 483 24.70 4.16 14.29
C ARG A 483 24.98 5.39 15.13
N LYS A 484 25.77 6.34 14.61
CA LYS A 484 26.02 7.61 15.31
C LYS A 484 24.71 8.38 15.54
N THR A 485 23.92 8.58 14.49
CA THR A 485 22.64 9.30 14.56
C THR A 485 21.64 8.60 15.49
N ALA A 486 21.57 7.27 15.42
CA ALA A 486 20.74 6.43 16.27
C ALA A 486 21.13 6.58 17.75
N ASN A 487 22.43 6.47 18.07
CA ASN A 487 22.91 6.63 19.44
C ASN A 487 22.60 8.03 19.98
N GLU A 488 22.83 9.08 19.20
CA GLU A 488 22.48 10.45 19.59
C GLU A 488 20.99 10.60 19.86
N LEU A 489 20.15 10.09 18.95
CA LEU A 489 18.70 10.24 19.03
C LEU A 489 18.09 9.45 20.20
N TRP A 490 18.48 8.19 20.43
CA TRP A 490 17.98 7.40 21.56
C TRP A 490 18.54 7.90 22.90
N ALA A 491 19.81 8.34 22.97
CA ALA A 491 20.38 8.86 24.21
C ALA A 491 19.83 10.24 24.60
N SER A 492 19.31 11.02 23.64
CA SER A 492 18.73 12.34 23.90
C SER A 492 17.41 12.29 24.69
N GLY A 493 16.73 11.13 24.74
CA GLY A 493 15.39 11.01 25.30
C GLY A 493 14.28 11.56 24.37
N HIS A 494 14.60 11.91 23.13
CA HIS A 494 13.60 12.33 22.14
C HIS A 494 12.68 11.19 21.67
N ILE A 495 13.13 9.93 21.78
CA ILE A 495 12.30 8.76 21.47
C ILE A 495 11.67 8.24 22.76
N PHE A 496 10.34 8.22 22.80
CA PHE A 496 9.58 7.64 23.90
C PHE A 496 9.42 6.14 23.67
N THR A 497 9.87 5.33 24.64
CA THR A 497 9.98 3.87 24.50
C THR A 497 9.32 3.13 25.66
N GLY A 498 9.02 1.84 25.48
CA GLY A 498 8.60 0.94 26.57
C GLY A 498 7.13 1.05 26.97
N LYS A 499 6.33 1.82 26.22
CA LYS A 499 4.88 1.96 26.35
C LYS A 499 4.26 2.06 24.97
N THR A 500 2.98 1.73 24.87
CA THR A 500 2.19 1.92 23.66
C THR A 500 1.98 3.40 23.37
N ALA A 501 1.67 3.74 22.12
CA ALA A 501 1.39 5.12 21.76
C ALA A 501 0.20 5.73 22.52
N PRO A 502 -0.95 5.02 22.69
CA PRO A 502 -2.05 5.49 23.54
C PRO A 502 -1.66 5.80 25.00
N GLU A 503 -0.82 4.97 25.62
CA GLU A 503 -0.34 5.20 27.00
C GLU A 503 0.52 6.47 27.09
N ILE A 504 1.39 6.71 26.12
CA ILE A 504 2.25 7.90 26.08
C ILE A 504 1.43 9.17 25.85
N LEU A 505 0.40 9.12 25.01
CA LEU A 505 -0.51 10.25 24.83
C LEU A 505 -1.27 10.57 26.12
N ALA A 506 -1.80 9.55 26.81
CA ALA A 506 -2.50 9.72 28.08
C ALA A 506 -1.61 10.33 29.18
N GLU A 507 -0.36 9.88 29.30
CA GLU A 507 0.62 10.45 30.26
C GLU A 507 0.99 11.91 29.98
N ARG A 508 0.83 12.32 28.71
CA ARG A 508 1.01 13.71 28.27
C ARG A 508 -0.25 14.55 28.41
N GLY A 509 -1.33 14.00 28.99
CA GLY A 509 -2.59 14.68 29.19
C GLY A 509 -3.39 14.88 27.90
N ILE A 510 -3.08 14.12 26.84
CA ILE A 510 -3.89 14.08 25.63
C ILE A 510 -4.95 13.01 25.88
N SER A 511 -6.18 13.43 26.16
CA SER A 511 -7.30 12.51 26.34
C SER A 511 -7.62 11.78 25.03
N PRO A 512 -8.21 10.58 25.10
CA PRO A 512 -8.86 9.94 23.97
C PRO A 512 -9.81 10.89 23.22
N ASP A 513 -9.85 10.76 21.90
CA ASP A 513 -10.73 11.52 21.00
C ASP A 513 -12.18 11.05 21.07
N PHE A 514 -12.38 9.75 21.31
CA PHE A 514 -13.68 9.13 21.54
C PHE A 514 -13.53 7.95 22.50
N GLU A 515 -14.42 7.88 23.50
CA GLU A 515 -14.56 6.71 24.37
C GLU A 515 -16.03 6.38 24.59
N SER A 516 -16.33 5.11 24.87
CA SER A 516 -17.68 4.71 25.25
C SER A 516 -17.66 3.55 26.24
N SER A 517 -18.67 3.51 27.13
CA SER A 517 -18.77 2.46 28.16
C SER A 517 -19.02 1.06 27.57
N ILE A 518 -19.47 1.00 26.32
CA ILE A 518 -19.59 -0.21 25.50
C ILE A 518 -18.77 0.04 24.23
N PRO A 519 -17.99 -0.92 23.71
CA PRO A 519 -17.23 -0.72 22.48
C PRO A 519 -18.11 -0.34 21.28
N LEU A 520 -17.88 0.85 20.71
CA LEU A 520 -18.55 1.35 19.52
C LEU A 520 -17.53 1.69 18.44
N ARG A 521 -17.92 1.56 17.18
CA ARG A 521 -17.09 2.01 16.06
C ARG A 521 -17.27 3.50 15.86
N TRP A 522 -16.20 4.19 15.47
CA TRP A 522 -16.24 5.62 15.29
C TRP A 522 -15.23 6.12 14.26
N ILE A 523 -15.51 7.30 13.68
CA ILE A 523 -14.55 8.13 12.94
C ILE A 523 -14.88 9.60 13.17
N HIS A 524 -13.85 10.43 13.25
CA HIS A 524 -13.96 11.86 13.50
C HIS A 524 -13.47 12.69 12.31
N ARG A 525 -14.27 13.68 11.89
CA ARG A 525 -13.90 14.71 10.92
C ARG A 525 -14.10 16.11 11.45
N ARG A 526 -13.20 17.02 11.06
CA ARG A 526 -13.30 18.46 11.31
C ARG A 526 -13.69 19.19 10.03
N ILE A 527 -14.83 19.90 10.04
CA ILE A 527 -15.29 20.76 8.95
C ILE A 527 -15.32 22.21 9.44
N GLY A 528 -14.29 23.00 9.09
CA GLY A 528 -14.13 24.33 9.66
C GLY A 528 -13.97 24.24 11.17
N ASP A 529 -14.87 24.87 11.92
CA ASP A 529 -14.89 24.84 13.39
C ASP A 529 -15.80 23.74 13.96
N ALA A 530 -16.46 22.94 13.10
CA ALA A 530 -17.34 21.85 13.54
C ALA A 530 -16.61 20.51 13.60
N ASP A 531 -16.82 19.77 14.68
CA ASP A 531 -16.39 18.39 14.87
C ASP A 531 -17.56 17.43 14.61
N ILE A 532 -17.35 16.42 13.76
CA ILE A 532 -18.36 15.45 13.33
C ILE A 532 -17.86 14.05 13.61
N TYR A 533 -18.57 13.34 14.47
CA TYR A 533 -18.32 11.94 14.77
C TYR A 533 -19.40 11.08 14.13
N PHE A 534 -18.98 10.12 13.30
CA PHE A 534 -19.85 9.02 12.89
C PHE A 534 -19.64 7.88 13.88
N VAL A 535 -20.69 7.48 14.59
CA VAL A 535 -20.66 6.44 15.63
C VAL A 535 -21.60 5.31 15.21
N ALA A 536 -21.11 4.07 15.24
CA ALA A 536 -21.86 2.90 14.82
C ALA A 536 -21.86 1.79 15.87
N ASN A 537 -23.06 1.26 16.11
CA ASN A 537 -23.29 0.11 16.97
C ASN A 537 -23.01 -1.20 16.20
N PRO A 538 -21.99 -1.99 16.59
CA PRO A 538 -21.67 -3.25 15.92
C PRO A 538 -22.55 -4.43 16.39
N TYR A 539 -23.42 -4.22 17.38
CA TYR A 539 -24.24 -5.25 17.99
C TYR A 539 -25.63 -5.33 17.34
N PRO A 540 -26.24 -6.53 17.27
CA PRO A 540 -27.60 -6.68 16.73
C PRO A 540 -28.68 -6.06 17.63
N ASP A 541 -28.36 -5.84 18.91
CA ASP A 541 -29.27 -5.33 19.92
C ASP A 541 -29.09 -3.83 20.15
N LYS A 542 -30.15 -3.21 20.67
CA LYS A 542 -30.09 -1.82 21.15
C LYS A 542 -29.11 -1.72 22.32
N VAL A 543 -28.20 -0.76 22.25
CA VAL A 543 -27.28 -0.43 23.34
C VAL A 543 -27.67 0.89 24.01
N GLN A 544 -27.32 1.01 25.29
CA GLN A 544 -27.36 2.26 26.04
C GLN A 544 -25.97 2.46 26.64
N THR A 545 -25.32 3.58 26.33
CA THR A 545 -23.94 3.85 26.71
C THR A 545 -23.74 5.34 26.99
N PHE A 546 -22.67 5.66 27.72
CA PHE A 546 -22.10 7.00 27.77
C PHE A 546 -20.98 7.05 26.74
N ALA A 547 -20.98 8.08 25.91
CA ALA A 547 -19.93 8.32 24.92
C ALA A 547 -19.31 9.70 25.20
N ASP A 548 -18.00 9.71 25.35
CA ASP A 548 -17.19 10.90 25.58
C ASP A 548 -16.53 11.31 24.27
N PHE A 549 -16.58 12.60 23.94
CA PHE A 549 -16.04 13.18 22.71
C PHE A 549 -15.07 14.28 23.09
N ARG A 550 -13.90 14.35 22.47
CA ARG A 550 -12.90 15.37 22.81
C ARG A 550 -13.19 16.73 22.15
N VAL A 551 -14.33 17.33 22.52
CA VAL A 551 -14.84 18.61 22.01
C VAL A 551 -15.36 19.42 23.19
N LYS A 552 -15.36 20.75 23.13
CA LYS A 552 -15.83 21.59 24.23
C LYS A 552 -16.58 22.82 23.73
N GLU A 553 -17.34 23.45 24.61
CA GLU A 553 -18.06 24.72 24.37
C GLU A 553 -19.01 24.64 23.17
N CYS A 554 -19.63 23.48 22.99
CA CYS A 554 -20.44 23.15 21.81
C CYS A 554 -21.78 22.51 22.20
N GLN A 555 -22.82 22.77 21.41
CA GLN A 555 -24.12 22.09 21.52
C GLN A 555 -24.11 20.88 20.56
N PRO A 556 -24.13 19.63 21.06
CA PRO A 556 -24.20 18.47 20.19
C PRO A 556 -25.57 18.34 19.53
N GLU A 557 -25.56 17.89 18.28
CA GLU A 557 -26.73 17.51 17.49
C GLU A 557 -26.62 16.05 17.07
N LEU A 558 -27.75 15.34 17.07
CA LEU A 558 -27.87 13.99 16.54
C LEU A 558 -28.42 14.08 15.12
N TRP A 559 -27.61 13.65 14.15
CA TRP A 559 -27.97 13.62 12.75
C TRP A 559 -28.23 12.18 12.34
N HIS A 560 -29.46 11.89 11.93
CA HIS A 560 -29.95 10.54 11.66
C HIS A 560 -29.82 10.22 10.17
N PRO A 561 -28.76 9.51 9.71
CA PRO A 561 -28.55 9.26 8.29
C PRO A 561 -29.62 8.38 7.64
N ASP A 562 -30.40 7.61 8.40
CA ASP A 562 -31.49 6.77 7.87
C ASP A 562 -32.67 7.61 7.34
N ASN A 563 -32.98 8.74 7.99
CA ASN A 563 -34.16 9.54 7.69
C ASN A 563 -33.87 11.04 7.45
N GLY A 564 -32.65 11.50 7.68
CA GLY A 564 -32.21 12.88 7.49
C GLY A 564 -32.65 13.87 8.56
N GLN A 565 -33.21 13.41 9.69
CA GLN A 565 -33.56 14.27 10.81
C GLN A 565 -32.32 14.74 11.56
N MET A 566 -32.40 15.97 12.07
CA MET A 566 -31.39 16.57 12.93
C MET A 566 -32.10 17.04 14.20
N GLU A 567 -31.56 16.72 15.36
CA GLU A 567 -32.12 17.15 16.64
C GLU A 567 -31.00 17.53 17.62
N ASN A 568 -31.27 18.51 18.48
CA ASN A 568 -30.34 18.83 19.56
C ASN A 568 -30.30 17.66 20.56
N ALA A 569 -29.09 17.26 20.96
CA ALA A 569 -28.94 16.37 22.10
C ALA A 569 -29.43 17.11 23.36
N VAL A 570 -30.51 16.60 23.95
CA VAL A 570 -31.15 17.19 25.14
C VAL A 570 -30.46 16.81 26.45
N THR A 571 -29.54 15.86 26.42
CA THR A 571 -28.80 15.39 27.59
C THR A 571 -27.35 15.19 27.19
N PHE A 572 -26.52 16.14 27.57
CA PHE A 572 -25.07 16.10 27.48
C PHE A 572 -24.51 16.91 28.66
N GLU A 573 -23.24 16.71 28.96
CA GLU A 573 -22.53 17.45 29.99
C GLU A 573 -21.09 17.62 29.54
N GLU A 574 -20.51 18.78 29.84
CA GLU A 574 -19.08 19.02 29.66
C GLU A 574 -18.37 18.62 30.95
N ARG A 575 -17.33 17.79 30.84
CA ARG A 575 -16.54 17.30 31.98
C ARG A 575 -15.07 17.21 31.58
N ASN A 576 -14.18 17.56 32.50
CA ASN A 576 -12.73 17.44 32.29
C ASN A 576 -12.17 18.22 31.07
N ASN A 577 -12.79 19.36 30.72
CA ASN A 577 -12.46 20.17 29.52
C ASN A 577 -12.68 19.44 28.19
N THR A 578 -13.58 18.46 28.18
CA THR A 578 -14.10 17.71 27.03
C THR A 578 -15.60 17.51 27.17
#